data_AF-A0A7V4UH77-F1
#
_entry.id   AF-A0A7V4UH77-F1
#
_cell.length_a   1.000
_cell.length_b   1.000
_cell.length_c   1.000
_cell.angle_alpha   90.00
_cell.angle_beta   90.00
_cell.angle_gamma   90.00
#
_symmetry.space_group_name_H-M   'P 1'
#
loop_
_entity.id
_entity.type
_entity.pdbx_description
1 polymer ?
#
loop_
_entity_poly.entity_id
_entity_poly.type
_entity_poly.pdbx_seq_one_letter_code
_entity_poly.pdbx_strand_id
1 'polypeptide(L)'
;MMSYFATAMLALGVLASEPQPLEWQADYGKALAATRAGDQPLLVVLDEPGSAENRVEPKLLGEEKATERKFRLLRRYQRCHVDVSTPYGKKVAEAFKAKQFPHTAIIDKTGSAVIFAKTGKMDESEWDATLEKYQDGNKPTPARRVSYKIGGDSTESTAQPLSNPRYCPSCQRRSM
;
A
#
# COMPACT_ATOMS: atom_id res chain seq x y z
N MET A 1 -61.52 6.52 -43.29
CA MET A 1 -61.09 5.74 -42.12
C MET A 1 -60.10 4.69 -42.59
N MET A 2 -58.80 4.86 -42.35
CA MET A 2 -57.86 3.73 -42.25
C MET A 2 -56.59 4.24 -41.58
N SER A 3 -56.36 3.71 -40.38
CA SER A 3 -55.33 4.09 -39.43
C SER A 3 -53.97 3.53 -39.83
N TYR A 4 -52.94 4.38 -39.80
CA TYR A 4 -51.54 3.95 -39.90
C TYR A 4 -51.03 3.61 -38.50
N PHE A 5 -50.70 2.35 -38.25
CA PHE A 5 -50.01 1.91 -37.04
C PHE A 5 -48.51 2.25 -37.16
N ALA A 6 -48.05 3.24 -36.40
CA ALA A 6 -46.63 3.55 -36.24
C ALA A 6 -46.08 2.80 -35.02
N THR A 7 -45.45 1.65 -35.25
CA THR A 7 -44.67 0.92 -34.24
C THR A 7 -43.27 1.50 -34.13
N ALA A 8 -43.02 2.29 -33.08
CA ALA A 8 -41.69 2.76 -32.74
C ALA A 8 -40.90 1.65 -32.01
N MET A 9 -39.88 1.09 -32.66
CA MET A 9 -38.91 0.21 -32.02
C MET A 9 -37.93 1.03 -31.17
N LEU A 10 -37.97 0.84 -29.86
CA LEU A 10 -36.97 1.33 -28.91
C LEU A 10 -35.76 0.39 -28.91
N ALA A 11 -34.67 0.80 -29.55
CA ALA A 11 -33.38 0.13 -29.45
C ALA A 11 -32.73 0.46 -28.10
N LEU A 12 -32.74 -0.50 -27.17
CA LEU A 12 -31.95 -0.45 -25.94
C LEU A 12 -30.48 -0.69 -26.30
N GLY A 13 -29.71 0.38 -26.46
CA GLY A 13 -28.27 0.33 -26.61
C GLY A 13 -27.60 -0.15 -25.33
N VAL A 14 -27.16 -1.40 -25.31
CA VAL A 14 -26.29 -1.93 -24.27
C VAL A 14 -24.92 -1.30 -24.49
N LEU A 15 -24.54 -0.35 -23.65
CA LEU A 15 -23.17 0.15 -23.59
C LEU A 15 -22.28 -1.02 -23.15
N ALA A 16 -21.58 -1.63 -24.08
CA ALA A 16 -20.50 -2.55 -23.79
C ALA A 16 -19.43 -1.76 -23.04
N SER A 17 -19.35 -1.96 -21.72
CA SER A 17 -18.28 -1.43 -20.90
C SER A 17 -17.02 -2.18 -21.28
N GLU A 18 -16.24 -1.63 -22.22
CA GLU A 18 -14.96 -2.22 -22.60
C GLU A 18 -14.07 -2.33 -21.34
N PRO A 19 -13.37 -3.46 -21.16
CA PRO A 19 -12.48 -3.63 -20.02
C PRO A 19 -11.43 -2.54 -20.07
N GLN A 20 -11.56 -1.54 -19.20
CA GLN A 20 -10.62 -0.43 -19.16
C GLN A 20 -9.20 -0.95 -18.98
N PRO A 21 -8.24 -0.45 -19.78
CA PRO A 21 -6.85 -0.83 -19.67
C PRO A 21 -6.35 -0.53 -18.26
N LEU A 22 -5.45 -1.37 -17.79
CA LEU A 22 -4.87 -1.25 -16.47
C LEU A 22 -3.91 -0.04 -16.44
N GLU A 23 -4.44 1.16 -16.20
CA GLU A 23 -3.66 2.40 -16.23
C GLU A 23 -2.80 2.55 -14.97
N TRP A 24 -1.53 2.89 -15.16
CA TRP A 24 -0.57 3.24 -14.11
C TRP A 24 -0.36 4.75 -14.11
N GLN A 25 -0.50 5.37 -12.93
CA GLN A 25 -0.26 6.80 -12.78
C GLN A 25 1.22 7.08 -12.53
N ALA A 26 1.83 7.98 -13.31
CA ALA A 26 3.20 8.44 -13.09
C ALA A 26 3.31 9.50 -11.97
N ASP A 27 2.19 10.16 -11.66
CA ASP A 27 2.13 11.22 -10.63
C ASP A 27 1.57 10.64 -9.32
N TYR A 28 2.45 10.50 -8.34
CA TYR A 28 2.13 10.06 -6.99
C TYR A 28 1.05 10.93 -6.33
N GLY A 29 1.08 12.25 -6.54
CA GLY A 29 0.10 13.17 -5.96
C GLY A 29 -1.31 12.91 -6.51
N LYS A 30 -1.43 12.67 -7.81
CA LYS A 30 -2.70 12.29 -8.44
C LYS A 30 -3.18 10.93 -7.97
N ALA A 31 -2.29 9.94 -7.90
CA ALA A 31 -2.63 8.60 -7.44
C ALA A 31 -3.10 8.61 -5.96
N LEU A 32 -2.45 9.41 -5.11
CA LEU A 32 -2.84 9.59 -3.72
C LEU A 32 -4.18 10.31 -3.58
N ALA A 33 -4.45 11.33 -4.40
CA ALA A 33 -5.75 11.98 -4.43
C ALA A 33 -6.87 11.02 -4.86
N ALA A 34 -6.63 10.21 -5.90
CA ALA A 34 -7.56 9.18 -6.36
C ALA A 34 -7.83 8.11 -5.28
N THR A 35 -6.79 7.70 -4.55
CA THR A 35 -6.88 6.75 -3.43
C THR A 35 -7.84 7.26 -2.36
N ARG A 36 -7.66 8.52 -1.94
CA ARG A 36 -8.52 9.16 -0.93
C ARG A 36 -9.96 9.36 -1.40
N ALA A 37 -10.18 9.50 -2.70
CA ALA A 37 -11.52 9.65 -3.28
C ALA A 37 -12.22 8.29 -3.53
N GLY A 38 -11.45 7.24 -3.83
CA GLY A 38 -11.96 5.95 -4.30
C GLY A 38 -12.03 4.84 -3.25
N ASP A 39 -11.59 5.07 -2.01
CA ASP A 39 -11.52 4.08 -0.91
C ASP A 39 -10.75 2.79 -1.29
N GLN A 40 -9.81 2.90 -2.22
CA GLN A 40 -8.94 1.82 -2.66
C GLN A 40 -7.52 2.05 -2.13
N PRO A 41 -6.79 1.02 -1.70
CA PRO A 41 -5.38 1.15 -1.35
C PRO A 41 -4.51 1.58 -2.55
N LEU A 42 -3.39 2.25 -2.27
CA LEU A 42 -2.45 2.71 -3.29
C LEU A 42 -1.24 1.77 -3.34
N LEU A 43 -1.03 1.15 -4.49
CA LEU A 43 0.19 0.45 -4.83
C LEU A 43 1.17 1.43 -5.50
N VAL A 44 2.32 1.64 -4.87
CA VAL A 44 3.41 2.48 -5.36
C VAL A 44 4.59 1.59 -5.73
N VAL A 45 5.05 1.71 -6.96
CA VAL A 45 6.25 1.05 -7.47
C VAL A 45 7.24 2.12 -7.89
N LEU A 46 8.41 2.12 -7.25
CA LEU A 46 9.53 2.99 -7.56
C LEU A 46 10.63 2.13 -8.19
N ASP A 47 10.98 2.41 -9.43
CA ASP A 47 12.01 1.65 -10.14
C ASP A 47 12.82 2.53 -11.10
N GLU A 48 13.87 1.95 -11.65
CA GLU A 48 14.69 2.59 -12.68
C GLU A 48 14.51 1.83 -14.00
N PRO A 49 13.60 2.24 -14.90
CA PRO A 49 13.31 1.51 -16.13
C PRO A 49 14.55 1.38 -17.05
N GLY A 50 15.53 2.27 -16.91
CA GLY A 50 16.80 2.22 -17.64
C GLY A 50 17.84 1.23 -17.09
N SER A 51 17.61 0.59 -15.94
CA SER A 51 18.54 -0.35 -15.30
C SER A 51 17.90 -1.73 -15.13
N ALA A 52 18.44 -2.76 -15.78
CA ALA A 52 17.91 -4.13 -15.70
C ALA A 52 17.92 -4.71 -14.27
N GLU A 53 18.81 -4.21 -13.41
CA GLU A 53 18.92 -4.63 -12.01
C GLU A 53 17.90 -3.91 -11.12
N ASN A 54 17.58 -2.65 -11.43
CA ASN A 54 16.74 -1.79 -10.60
C ASN A 54 15.31 -1.59 -11.16
N ARG A 55 14.99 -2.23 -12.28
CA ARG A 55 13.66 -2.24 -12.92
C ARG A 55 12.76 -3.34 -12.35
N VAL A 56 11.46 -3.05 -12.26
CA VAL A 56 10.42 -4.07 -12.01
C VAL A 56 10.04 -4.79 -13.30
N GLU A 57 9.82 -6.11 -13.21
CA GLU A 57 9.42 -6.91 -14.35
C GLU A 57 8.06 -6.45 -14.93
N PRO A 58 7.95 -6.19 -16.24
CA PRO A 58 6.70 -5.72 -16.87
C PRO A 58 5.48 -6.63 -16.64
N LYS A 59 5.73 -7.94 -16.48
CA LYS A 59 4.72 -8.96 -16.16
C LYS A 59 4.07 -8.76 -14.79
N LEU A 60 4.76 -8.14 -13.84
CA LEU A 60 4.22 -7.81 -12.52
C LEU A 60 3.32 -6.57 -12.58
N LEU A 61 3.63 -5.64 -13.49
CA LEU A 61 2.86 -4.43 -13.75
C LEU A 61 1.61 -4.69 -14.61
N GLY A 62 1.49 -5.86 -15.23
CA GLY A 62 0.37 -6.20 -16.11
C GLY A 62 0.50 -5.61 -17.53
N GLU A 63 1.70 -5.15 -17.90
CA GLU A 63 2.01 -4.62 -19.23
C GLU A 63 2.15 -5.75 -20.28
N GLU A 64 2.55 -6.95 -19.85
CA GLU A 64 2.61 -8.16 -20.67
C GLU A 64 1.56 -9.16 -20.20
N LYS A 65 0.93 -9.92 -21.13
CA LYS A 65 -0.09 -10.98 -20.95
C LYS A 65 -0.32 -11.43 -19.50
N ALA A 66 -0.89 -10.54 -18.68
CA ALA A 66 -1.13 -10.83 -17.29
C ALA A 66 -2.27 -11.83 -17.21
N THR A 67 -2.19 -12.74 -16.26
CA THR A 67 -3.30 -13.66 -15.99
C THR A 67 -4.52 -12.85 -15.56
N GLU A 68 -5.72 -13.34 -15.87
CA GLU A 68 -7.00 -12.76 -15.43
C GLU A 68 -7.03 -12.50 -13.91
N ARG A 69 -6.40 -13.40 -13.13
CA ARG A 69 -6.22 -13.24 -11.70
C ARG A 69 -5.40 -12.00 -11.35
N LYS A 70 -4.24 -11.81 -11.98
CA LYS A 70 -3.37 -10.64 -11.73
C LYS A 70 -4.05 -9.33 -12.08
N PHE A 71 -4.76 -9.27 -13.22
CA PHE A 71 -5.58 -8.10 -13.57
C PHE A 71 -6.63 -7.78 -12.50
N ARG A 72 -7.29 -8.80 -11.96
CA ARG A 72 -8.29 -8.65 -10.90
C ARG A 72 -7.69 -8.13 -9.60
N LEU A 73 -6.51 -8.62 -9.21
CA LEU A 73 -5.80 -8.14 -8.03
C LEU A 73 -5.37 -6.68 -8.21
N LEU A 74 -4.72 -6.35 -9.32
CA LEU A 74 -4.26 -5.00 -9.62
C LEU A 74 -5.41 -3.98 -9.77
N ARG A 75 -6.63 -4.41 -10.12
CA ARG A 75 -7.84 -3.56 -10.14
C ARG A 75 -8.37 -3.17 -8.77
N ARG A 76 -7.95 -3.85 -7.69
CA ARG A 76 -8.31 -3.48 -6.32
C ARG A 76 -7.51 -2.30 -5.79
N TYR A 77 -6.45 -1.92 -6.50
CA TYR A 77 -5.53 -0.87 -6.10
C TYR A 77 -5.62 0.33 -7.03
N GLN A 78 -5.41 1.51 -6.46
CA GLN A 78 -4.84 2.60 -7.22
C GLN A 78 -3.37 2.30 -7.47
N ARG A 79 -2.89 2.55 -8.69
CA ARG A 79 -1.57 2.10 -9.13
C ARG A 79 -0.73 3.30 -9.51
N CYS A 80 0.46 3.37 -8.94
CA CYS A 80 1.43 4.41 -9.21
C CYS A 80 2.77 3.78 -9.53
N HIS A 81 3.31 4.10 -10.70
CA HIS A 81 4.63 3.65 -11.15
C HIS A 81 5.47 4.89 -11.43
N VAL A 82 6.54 5.05 -10.67
CA VAL A 82 7.36 6.27 -10.70
C VAL A 82 8.79 5.89 -11.07
N ASP A 83 9.27 6.52 -12.15
CA ASP A 83 10.66 6.43 -12.59
C ASP A 83 11.56 7.30 -11.70
N VAL A 84 12.42 6.66 -10.91
CA VAL A 84 13.35 7.33 -9.98
C VAL A 84 14.60 7.90 -10.65
N SER A 85 14.79 7.68 -11.94
CA SER A 85 15.83 8.38 -12.72
C SER A 85 15.47 9.86 -12.91
N THR A 86 14.18 10.20 -12.86
CA THR A 86 13.68 11.58 -13.03
C THR A 86 13.86 12.42 -11.76
N PRO A 87 14.01 13.77 -11.87
CA PRO A 87 14.07 14.65 -10.70
C PRO A 87 12.83 14.54 -9.80
N TYR A 88 11.66 14.26 -10.38
CA TYR A 88 10.43 14.02 -9.65
C TYR A 88 10.50 12.70 -8.87
N GLY A 89 10.86 11.60 -9.53
CA GLY A 89 10.93 10.29 -8.89
C GLY A 89 11.97 10.22 -7.78
N LYS A 90 13.08 10.96 -7.88
CA LYS A 90 14.05 11.09 -6.78
C LYS A 90 13.42 11.70 -5.52
N LYS A 91 12.61 12.76 -5.67
CA LYS A 91 11.87 13.36 -4.54
C LYS A 91 10.86 12.40 -3.94
N VAL A 92 10.17 11.62 -4.78
CA VAL A 92 9.26 10.57 -4.31
C VAL A 92 10.05 9.51 -3.54
N ALA A 93 11.15 9.00 -4.08
CA ALA A 93 12.00 8.03 -3.39
C ALA A 93 12.52 8.54 -2.04
N GLU A 94 12.91 9.82 -1.96
CA GLU A 94 13.30 10.48 -0.70
C GLU A 94 12.15 10.49 0.33
N ALA A 95 10.92 10.79 -0.10
CA ALA A 95 9.74 10.76 0.77
C ALA A 95 9.47 9.36 1.34
N PHE A 96 9.71 8.32 0.54
CA PHE A 96 9.63 6.92 0.97
C PHE A 96 10.90 6.43 1.69
N LYS A 97 11.95 7.26 1.79
CA LYS A 97 13.28 6.90 2.30
C LYS A 97 13.89 5.68 1.60
N ALA A 98 13.52 5.47 0.33
CA ALA A 98 14.01 4.37 -0.50
C ALA A 98 15.44 4.65 -0.94
N LYS A 99 16.38 3.77 -0.57
CA LYS A 99 17.81 3.86 -0.94
C LYS A 99 18.25 2.82 -1.97
N GLN A 100 17.37 1.87 -2.26
CA GLN A 100 17.61 0.72 -3.12
C GLN A 100 16.35 0.51 -3.94
N PHE A 101 16.53 0.09 -5.18
CA PHE A 101 15.46 -0.11 -6.15
C PHE A 101 15.53 -1.54 -6.73
N PRO A 102 14.41 -2.12 -7.16
CA PRO A 102 13.06 -1.55 -7.08
C PRO A 102 12.53 -1.47 -5.64
N HIS A 103 11.65 -0.51 -5.38
CA HIS A 103 10.98 -0.35 -4.09
C HIS A 103 9.46 -0.36 -4.28
N THR A 104 8.79 -1.26 -3.58
CA THR A 104 7.34 -1.42 -3.65
C THR A 104 6.74 -1.05 -2.30
N ALA A 105 5.74 -0.18 -2.31
CA ALA A 105 5.00 0.20 -1.11
C ALA A 105 3.49 0.12 -1.36
N ILE A 106 2.74 -0.30 -0.35
CA ILE A 106 1.28 -0.24 -0.34
C ILE A 106 0.87 0.74 0.75
N ILE A 107 0.12 1.75 0.37
CA ILE A 107 -0.50 2.71 1.28
C ILE A 107 -1.96 2.32 1.47
N ASP A 108 -2.44 2.50 2.70
CA ASP A 108 -3.81 2.25 3.07
C ASP A 108 -4.81 3.10 2.25
N LYS A 109 -6.08 2.70 2.26
CA LYS A 109 -7.14 3.39 1.51
C LYS A 109 -7.38 4.85 1.95
N THR A 110 -6.98 5.24 3.16
CA THR A 110 -7.05 6.64 3.60
C THR A 110 -5.90 7.48 3.06
N GLY A 111 -4.91 6.88 2.38
CA GLY A 111 -3.74 7.58 1.87
C GLY A 111 -2.90 8.22 2.99
N SER A 112 -2.86 7.60 4.18
CA SER A 112 -2.24 8.17 5.38
C SER A 112 -1.09 7.34 5.93
N ALA A 113 -1.06 6.03 5.68
CA ALA A 113 -0.07 5.13 6.24
C ALA A 113 0.37 4.07 5.24
N VAL A 114 1.69 3.84 5.17
CA VAL A 114 2.27 2.71 4.45
C VAL A 114 2.03 1.44 5.27
N ILE A 115 1.26 0.49 4.71
CA ILE A 115 0.92 -0.79 5.34
C ILE A 115 1.86 -1.92 4.94
N PHE A 116 2.56 -1.75 3.81
CA PHE A 116 3.60 -2.66 3.35
C PHE A 116 4.68 -1.86 2.64
N ALA A 117 5.94 -2.21 2.87
CA ALA A 117 7.07 -1.71 2.11
C ALA A 117 8.08 -2.84 1.94
N LYS A 118 8.54 -3.04 0.72
CA LYS A 118 9.59 -3.98 0.39
C LYS A 118 10.56 -3.35 -0.59
N THR A 119 11.83 -3.63 -0.36
CA THR A 119 12.94 -3.19 -1.18
C THR A 119 13.54 -4.41 -1.88
N GLY A 120 13.96 -4.23 -3.13
CA GLY A 120 14.48 -5.27 -3.99
C GLY A 120 13.40 -5.95 -4.83
N LYS A 121 13.84 -6.84 -5.72
CA LYS A 121 12.96 -7.59 -6.61
C LYS A 121 12.03 -8.51 -5.81
N MET A 122 10.80 -8.63 -6.30
CA MET A 122 9.81 -9.58 -5.83
C MET A 122 9.56 -10.58 -6.96
N ASP A 123 9.46 -11.86 -6.62
CA ASP A 123 8.97 -12.84 -7.58
C ASP A 123 7.45 -12.73 -7.75
N GLU A 124 6.91 -13.39 -8.77
CA GLU A 124 5.48 -13.34 -9.09
C GLU A 124 4.59 -13.90 -7.98
N SER A 125 5.02 -14.96 -7.30
CA SER A 125 4.26 -15.61 -6.22
C SER A 125 4.15 -14.68 -5.02
N GLU A 126 5.27 -14.07 -4.63
CA GLU A 126 5.35 -13.12 -3.54
C GLU A 126 4.55 -11.84 -3.84
N TRP A 127 4.62 -11.36 -5.09
CA TRP A 127 3.84 -10.22 -5.56
C TRP A 127 2.34 -10.48 -5.41
N ASP A 128 1.85 -11.60 -5.96
CA ASP A 128 0.44 -11.96 -5.90
C ASP A 128 -0.03 -12.18 -4.46
N ALA A 129 0.76 -12.86 -3.63
CA ALA A 129 0.44 -13.07 -2.21
C ALA A 129 0.38 -11.75 -1.44
N THR A 130 1.25 -10.80 -1.77
CA THR A 130 1.26 -9.45 -1.17
C THR A 130 0.01 -8.67 -1.58
N LEU A 131 -0.36 -8.70 -2.85
CA LEU A 131 -1.58 -8.06 -3.33
C LEU A 131 -2.85 -8.69 -2.74
N GLU A 132 -2.89 -10.01 -2.58
CA GLU A 132 -4.03 -10.67 -1.92
C GLU A 132 -4.14 -10.29 -0.45
N LYS A 133 -3.00 -10.22 0.25
CA LYS A 133 -2.97 -9.92 1.68
C LYS A 133 -3.41 -8.50 2.02
N TYR A 134 -3.10 -7.53 1.17
CA TYR A 134 -3.36 -6.11 1.45
C TYR A 134 -4.47 -5.51 0.59
N GLN A 135 -5.28 -6.31 -0.11
CA GLN A 135 -6.32 -5.83 -1.04
C GLN A 135 -7.37 -4.96 -0.36
N ASP A 136 -7.62 -5.19 0.94
CA ASP A 136 -8.62 -4.45 1.70
C ASP A 136 -8.12 -3.06 2.14
N GLY A 137 -6.81 -2.79 2.02
CA GLY A 137 -6.23 -1.49 2.37
C GLY A 137 -6.41 -1.09 3.84
N ASN A 138 -6.72 -2.02 4.73
CA ASN A 138 -6.94 -1.77 6.14
C ASN A 138 -5.62 -1.55 6.87
N LYS A 139 -5.57 -0.52 7.73
CA LYS A 139 -4.42 -0.31 8.62
C LYS A 139 -4.33 -1.51 9.56
N PRO A 140 -3.14 -2.11 9.75
CA PRO A 140 -2.97 -3.11 10.80
C PRO A 140 -3.26 -2.42 12.13
N THR A 141 -4.36 -2.81 12.79
CA THR A 141 -4.70 -2.32 14.11
C THR A 141 -3.50 -2.64 15.01
N PRO A 142 -2.80 -1.64 15.57
CA PRO A 142 -1.70 -1.93 16.47
C PRO A 142 -2.28 -2.78 17.58
N ALA A 143 -1.74 -3.99 17.76
CA ALA A 143 -2.16 -4.88 18.83
C ALA A 143 -2.15 -4.05 20.12
N ARG A 144 -3.35 -3.77 20.64
CA ARG A 144 -3.53 -2.99 21.85
C ARG A 144 -2.70 -3.72 22.89
N ARG A 145 -1.59 -3.12 23.34
CA ARG A 145 -0.74 -3.73 24.36
C ARG A 145 -1.66 -3.97 25.55
N VAL A 146 -2.05 -5.22 25.75
CA VAL A 146 -2.77 -5.64 26.95
C VAL A 146 -1.71 -5.51 28.04
N SER A 147 -1.73 -4.37 28.73
CA SER A 147 -0.98 -4.23 29.97
C SER A 147 -1.59 -5.24 30.93
N TYR A 148 -1.01 -6.44 30.98
CA TYR A 148 -1.32 -7.39 32.03
C TYR A 148 -0.90 -6.71 33.32
N LYS A 149 -1.85 -6.14 34.05
CA LYS A 149 -1.67 -5.91 35.48
C LYS A 149 -1.55 -7.31 36.07
N ILE A 150 -0.30 -7.76 36.25
CA ILE A 150 -0.02 -8.90 37.12
C ILE A 150 -0.57 -8.47 38.48
N GLY A 151 -1.68 -9.09 38.87
CA GLY A 151 -2.29 -8.92 40.18
C GLY A 151 -1.32 -9.42 41.22
N GLY A 152 -0.43 -8.53 41.68
CA GLY A 152 0.23 -8.66 42.95
C GLY A 152 -0.82 -8.33 44.01
N ASP A 153 -1.31 -9.37 44.68
CA ASP A 153 -1.97 -9.23 45.96
C ASP A 153 -0.92 -8.69 46.95
N SER A 154 -1.00 -7.40 47.26
CA SER A 154 -0.28 -6.79 48.38
C SER A 154 -1.07 -5.56 48.82
N THR A 155 -1.82 -5.76 49.89
CA THR A 155 -2.01 -4.83 51.00
C THR A 155 -1.30 -3.48 50.89
N GLU A 156 -2.14 -2.44 50.99
CA GLU A 156 -1.92 -1.21 51.75
C GLU A 156 -1.13 -0.04 51.11
N SER A 157 -1.89 1.03 50.87
CA SER A 157 -1.56 2.47 50.84
C SER A 157 -0.13 2.91 51.14
N THR A 158 0.42 3.80 50.30
CA THR A 158 0.83 5.19 50.66
C THR A 158 1.29 5.97 49.42
N ALA A 159 1.02 7.26 49.43
CA ALA A 159 1.08 8.25 48.35
C ALA A 159 2.49 8.66 47.85
N GLN A 160 2.58 8.92 46.52
CA GLN A 160 3.33 9.98 45.76
C GLN A 160 4.84 10.24 46.03
N PRO A 161 5.59 11.07 45.24
CA PRO A 161 5.60 11.42 43.80
C PRO A 161 7.03 11.33 43.14
N LEU A 162 7.10 11.57 41.82
CA LEU A 162 8.23 12.14 41.01
C LEU A 162 9.70 11.73 41.33
N SER A 163 10.37 11.06 40.37
CA SER A 163 11.67 11.46 39.75
C SER A 163 12.42 10.26 39.14
N ASN A 164 12.80 10.39 37.87
CA ASN A 164 13.93 9.68 37.27
C ASN A 164 15.22 10.40 37.77
N PRO A 165 16.42 9.78 37.95
CA PRO A 165 17.05 8.95 36.92
C PRO A 165 17.94 7.77 37.42
N ARG A 166 18.21 6.83 36.49
CA ARG A 166 19.44 6.01 36.40
C ARG A 166 19.96 5.36 37.71
N TYR A 167 19.41 4.20 38.07
CA TYR A 167 20.06 3.27 38.98
C TYR A 167 20.33 1.94 38.26
N CYS A 168 21.61 1.61 38.07
CA CYS A 168 22.05 0.34 37.49
C CYS A 168 22.82 -0.45 38.58
N PRO A 169 22.20 -1.48 39.20
CA PRO A 169 22.76 -2.16 40.36
C PRO A 169 23.97 -3.07 40.06
N SER A 170 24.40 -3.20 38.79
CA SER A 170 25.51 -4.07 38.39
C SER A 170 26.89 -3.41 38.43
N CYS A 171 26.98 -2.08 38.62
CA CYS A 171 28.27 -1.36 38.58
C CYS A 171 29.04 -1.34 39.92
N GLN A 172 28.48 -1.84 41.02
CA GLN A 172 29.09 -1.69 42.36
C GLN A 172 30.03 -2.83 42.79
N ARG A 173 30.20 -3.89 41.98
CA ARG A 173 30.94 -5.12 42.38
C ARG A 173 32.35 -5.27 41.78
N ARG A 174 33.02 -4.17 41.39
CA ARG A 174 34.39 -4.25 40.85
C ARG A 174 35.34 -3.25 41.50
N SER A 175 35.57 -3.40 42.80
CA SER A 175 36.76 -2.87 43.47
C SER A 175 36.92 -3.52 44.84
N MET A 176 37.47 -4.73 44.86
CA MET A 176 38.37 -5.24 45.90
C MET A 176 39.38 -6.15 45.22
#